data_AF-F2QVH8-F1
#
_entry.id   AF-F2QVH8-F1
#
_cell.length_a   1.000
_cell.length_b   1.000
_cell.length_c   1.000
_cell.angle_alpha   90.00
_cell.angle_beta   90.00
_cell.angle_gamma   90.00
#
_symmetry.space_group_name_H-M   'P 1'
#
loop_
_entity.id
_entity.type
_entity.pdbx_description
1 polymer ?
#
loop_
_entity_poly.entity_id
_entity_poly.type
_entity_poly.pdbx_seq_one_letter_code
_entity_poly.pdbx_strand_id
1 'polypeptide(L)'
;MSLSEYLQEFLPKDTRFDVLHVQSQPKVAKNVVCGLSEDSTCIKIQHFIVLYSQKVPVIGLEVHRYVIIHRDHTQLLLFVSKADTAGLISVPSLKVGLVVKSCLKFILQLDLGQCLGKVLPRYPTFESVEKVDTVADSLKFLADISAGRESFNPKTHYVGFEPKNPIIAQICMFTRPEPQYLFPNSGKNHLKHQLSGESLLRWWIRIIDELVTELDFHGNTKFKVTIPGAEKSSILKYLPNEKWEVGDIFSSQESDIAVYKIPLLPDDPKGRFLEHLVVEGRAKSTSIQRFWLELSARQEFRLGITVGVIGVSGELGVPALEKVKYEEMVVFRKKKFLKLKLFVTGEDYSSVEEINSFNDIKNVFGDEVFSSIVGRMEIPSQESTISKPSIRAPPLVNDLTSMIRRRK
;
A
#
# COMPACT_ATOMS: atom_id res chain seq x y z
N MET A 1 -14.17 3.12 15.89
CA MET A 1 -13.67 1.74 15.82
C MET A 1 -12.30 1.84 15.23
N SER A 2 -11.30 1.51 16.03
CA SER A 2 -9.89 1.58 15.63
C SER A 2 -9.54 0.41 14.69
N LEU A 3 -8.43 0.52 13.96
CA LEU A 3 -7.92 -0.60 13.15
C LEU A 3 -7.68 -1.83 14.03
N SER A 4 -7.25 -1.63 15.27
CA SER A 4 -6.94 -2.73 16.17
C SER A 4 -8.19 -3.51 16.59
N GLU A 5 -9.29 -2.81 16.91
CA GLU A 5 -10.59 -3.45 17.15
C GLU A 5 -11.08 -4.21 15.91
N TYR A 6 -10.90 -3.61 14.73
CA TYR A 6 -11.26 -4.24 13.46
C TYR A 6 -10.47 -5.52 13.18
N LEU A 7 -9.19 -5.57 13.52
CA LEU A 7 -8.33 -6.73 13.31
C LEU A 7 -8.60 -7.88 14.29
N GLN A 8 -9.31 -7.63 15.39
CA GLN A 8 -9.48 -8.60 16.47
C GLN A 8 -10.09 -9.93 16.00
N GLU A 9 -11.05 -9.87 15.09
CA GLU A 9 -11.77 -11.04 14.55
C GLU A 9 -10.95 -11.86 13.54
N PHE A 10 -9.82 -11.31 13.09
CA PHE A 10 -8.97 -11.89 12.03
C PHE A 10 -7.61 -12.37 12.55
N LEU A 11 -7.34 -12.16 13.83
CA LEU A 11 -6.11 -12.56 14.51
C LEU A 11 -6.33 -13.83 15.35
N PRO A 12 -5.33 -14.72 15.45
CA PRO A 12 -5.43 -15.95 16.21
C PRO A 12 -5.96 -15.73 17.63
N LYS A 13 -6.91 -16.57 18.02
CA LYS A 13 -7.51 -16.56 19.36
C LYS A 13 -6.45 -16.59 20.47
N ASP A 14 -6.69 -15.82 21.52
CA ASP A 14 -5.86 -15.74 22.74
C ASP A 14 -4.40 -15.32 22.52
N THR A 15 -4.07 -14.83 21.32
CA THR A 15 -2.73 -14.33 20.98
C THR A 15 -2.71 -12.81 21.05
N ARG A 16 -1.76 -12.25 21.83
CA ARG A 16 -1.58 -10.80 21.96
C ARG A 16 -0.75 -10.25 20.80
N PHE A 17 -1.22 -9.13 20.27
CA PHE A 17 -0.54 -8.32 19.26
C PHE A 17 -0.54 -6.85 19.66
N ASP A 18 0.37 -6.10 19.06
CA ASP A 18 0.38 -4.65 19.11
C ASP A 18 0.36 -4.09 17.69
N VAL A 19 -0.57 -3.19 17.41
CA VAL A 19 -0.75 -2.58 16.09
C VAL A 19 -0.17 -1.18 16.13
N LEU A 20 0.80 -0.92 15.28
CA LEU A 20 1.26 0.42 14.93
C LEU A 20 0.52 0.85 13.67
N HIS A 21 -0.37 1.84 13.77
CA HIS A 21 -1.04 2.42 12.60
C HIS A 21 -0.89 3.93 12.60
N VAL A 22 -0.06 4.43 11.70
CA VAL A 22 0.16 5.87 11.56
C VAL A 22 -0.15 6.34 10.16
N GLN A 23 -0.65 7.56 10.07
CA GLN A 23 -1.02 8.19 8.82
C GLN A 23 -0.25 9.49 8.62
N SER A 24 0.16 9.78 7.39
CA SER A 24 0.62 11.12 7.05
C SER A 24 -0.55 12.10 7.08
N GLN A 25 -0.29 13.35 7.48
CA GLN A 25 -1.26 14.44 7.32
C GLN A 25 -1.72 14.52 5.86
N PRO A 26 -3.04 14.45 5.58
CA PRO A 26 -3.57 14.66 4.24
C PRO A 26 -3.01 15.95 3.64
N LYS A 27 -2.53 15.87 2.40
CA LYS A 27 -1.90 17.01 1.72
C LYS A 27 -2.31 17.10 0.27
N VAL A 28 -2.62 18.31 -0.21
CA VAL A 28 -2.82 18.57 -1.63
C VAL A 28 -1.53 18.28 -2.41
N ALA A 29 -1.63 17.40 -3.41
CA ALA A 29 -0.54 16.90 -4.22
C ALA A 29 -0.74 17.26 -5.70
N LYS A 30 0.26 16.93 -6.54
CA LYS A 30 0.04 16.85 -7.99
C LYS A 30 -0.91 15.69 -8.28
N ASN A 31 -1.69 15.82 -9.34
CA ASN A 31 -2.48 14.72 -9.87
C ASN A 31 -1.59 13.52 -10.19
N VAL A 32 -2.10 12.32 -9.90
CA VAL A 32 -1.38 11.06 -10.13
C VAL A 32 -1.19 10.77 -11.62
N VAL A 33 -2.13 11.20 -12.47
CA VAL A 33 -2.00 11.10 -13.93
C VAL A 33 -1.73 12.50 -14.50
N CYS A 34 -0.78 12.61 -15.44
CA CYS A 34 -0.50 13.89 -16.08
C CYS A 34 -1.68 14.33 -16.96
N GLY A 35 -1.92 15.64 -17.07
CA GLY A 35 -2.94 16.19 -17.96
C GLY A 35 -4.39 16.05 -17.49
N LEU A 36 -4.64 15.55 -16.27
CA LEU A 36 -5.94 15.71 -15.61
C LEU A 36 -6.28 17.21 -15.48
N SER A 37 -7.56 17.56 -15.68
CA SER A 37 -8.01 18.96 -15.79
C SER A 37 -7.60 19.81 -14.59
N GLU A 38 -7.40 21.12 -14.83
CA GLU A 38 -7.05 22.10 -13.78
C GLU A 38 -8.10 22.17 -12.65
N ASP A 39 -9.32 21.68 -12.89
CA ASP A 39 -10.41 21.68 -11.91
C ASP A 39 -10.39 20.53 -10.92
N SER A 40 -9.45 19.59 -11.06
CA SER A 40 -9.35 18.44 -10.15
C SER A 40 -8.39 18.72 -9.00
N THR A 41 -8.79 18.33 -7.79
CA THR A 41 -7.93 18.41 -6.60
C THR A 41 -7.54 17.01 -6.15
N CYS A 42 -6.24 16.73 -6.14
CA CYS A 42 -5.70 15.48 -5.62
C CYS A 42 -5.14 15.66 -4.20
N ILE A 43 -5.70 14.92 -3.24
CA ILE A 43 -5.19 14.80 -1.87
C ILE A 43 -4.43 13.47 -1.76
N LYS A 44 -3.19 13.52 -1.29
CA LYS A 44 -2.35 12.35 -1.02
C LYS A 44 -2.31 12.07 0.48
N ILE A 45 -2.49 10.80 0.84
CA ILE A 45 -2.40 10.26 2.18
C ILE A 45 -1.58 8.98 2.13
N GLN A 46 -0.73 8.77 3.12
CA GLN A 46 0.07 7.56 3.28
C GLN A 46 -0.27 6.91 4.62
N HIS A 47 -0.55 5.62 4.60
CA HIS A 47 -0.73 4.78 5.78
C HIS A 47 0.46 3.84 5.91
N PHE A 48 1.00 3.75 7.12
CA PHE A 48 2.02 2.79 7.49
C PHE A 48 1.51 1.97 8.67
N ILE A 49 1.42 0.66 8.46
CA ILE A 49 0.87 -0.29 9.43
C ILE A 49 1.92 -1.35 9.72
N VAL A 50 2.16 -1.65 10.99
CA VAL A 50 3.01 -2.75 11.42
C VAL A 50 2.31 -3.52 12.54
N LEU A 51 2.18 -4.82 12.36
CA LEU A 51 1.66 -5.74 13.38
C LEU A 51 2.85 -6.35 14.11
N TYR A 52 2.89 -6.18 15.43
CA TYR A 52 3.90 -6.77 16.31
C TYR A 52 3.31 -7.94 17.10
N SER A 53 4.15 -8.93 17.38
CA SER A 53 3.88 -9.96 18.39
C SER A 53 5.15 -10.14 19.23
N GLN A 54 5.00 -10.22 20.54
CA GLN A 54 6.15 -10.28 21.46
C GLN A 54 7.17 -9.15 21.21
N LYS A 55 6.67 -7.95 20.87
CA LYS A 55 7.48 -6.76 20.50
C LYS A 55 8.33 -6.90 19.22
N VAL A 56 8.17 -7.98 18.45
CA VAL A 56 8.83 -8.20 17.17
C VAL A 56 7.85 -7.94 16.02
N PRO A 57 8.22 -7.18 14.98
CA PRO A 57 7.32 -6.95 13.85
C PRO A 57 7.13 -8.25 13.06
N VAL A 58 5.88 -8.52 12.69
CA VAL A 58 5.48 -9.75 11.99
C VAL A 58 5.03 -9.43 10.56
N ILE A 59 4.21 -8.39 10.41
CA ILE A 59 3.66 -7.94 9.12
C ILE A 59 3.82 -6.42 9.04
N GLY A 60 4.30 -5.92 7.90
CA GLY A 60 4.36 -4.50 7.57
C GLY A 60 3.56 -4.22 6.30
N LEU A 61 2.87 -3.08 6.26
CA LEU A 61 2.10 -2.63 5.11
C LEU A 61 2.29 -1.12 4.90
N GLU A 62 2.58 -0.74 3.66
CA GLU A 62 2.64 0.64 3.21
C GLU A 62 1.62 0.87 2.10
N VAL A 63 0.64 1.73 2.36
CA VAL A 63 -0.47 2.02 1.44
C VAL A 63 -0.57 3.51 1.21
N HIS A 64 -0.79 3.91 -0.03
CA HIS A 64 -1.10 5.28 -0.38
C HIS A 64 -2.58 5.37 -0.78
N ARG A 65 -3.29 6.30 -0.16
CA ARG A 65 -4.66 6.66 -0.49
C ARG A 65 -4.65 8.02 -1.18
N TYR A 66 -5.21 8.08 -2.37
CA TYR A 66 -5.38 9.29 -3.14
C TYR A 66 -6.87 9.57 -3.26
N VAL A 67 -7.27 10.79 -2.88
CA VAL A 67 -8.64 11.27 -3.07
C VAL A 67 -8.58 12.37 -4.12
N ILE A 68 -9.18 12.11 -5.27
CA ILE A 68 -9.16 13.01 -6.43
C ILE A 68 -10.59 13.49 -6.64
N ILE A 69 -10.82 14.76 -6.34
CA ILE A 69 -12.14 15.37 -6.42
C ILE A 69 -12.26 16.02 -7.79
N HIS A 70 -13.18 15.51 -8.61
CA HIS A 70 -13.51 16.04 -9.93
C HIS A 70 -14.68 17.03 -9.85
N ARG A 71 -15.20 17.48 -11.00
CA ARG A 71 -16.38 18.36 -11.04
C ARG A 71 -17.66 17.62 -10.62
N ASP A 72 -17.77 16.36 -11.01
CA ASP A 72 -18.99 15.53 -10.98
C ASP A 72 -18.89 14.29 -10.09
N HIS A 73 -17.69 13.82 -9.75
CA HIS A 73 -17.49 12.61 -8.95
C HIS A 73 -16.20 12.70 -8.10
N THR A 74 -15.98 11.71 -7.23
CA THR A 74 -14.71 11.55 -6.50
C THR A 74 -14.08 10.22 -6.84
N GLN A 75 -12.81 10.24 -7.23
CA GLN A 75 -12.03 9.04 -7.43
C GLN A 75 -11.19 8.75 -6.17
N LEU A 76 -11.38 7.57 -5.59
CA LEU A 76 -10.60 7.06 -4.47
C LEU A 76 -9.61 6.00 -4.98
N LEU A 77 -8.35 6.37 -5.13
CA LEU A 77 -7.30 5.45 -5.57
C LEU A 77 -6.49 4.94 -4.37
N LEU A 78 -6.57 3.63 -4.12
CA LEU A 78 -5.75 2.91 -3.17
C LEU A 78 -4.58 2.24 -3.90
N PHE A 79 -3.38 2.75 -3.66
CA PHE A 79 -2.14 2.14 -4.14
C PHE A 79 -1.46 1.37 -3.01
N VAL A 80 -1.41 0.04 -3.14
CA VAL A 80 -0.65 -0.81 -2.21
C VAL A 80 0.80 -0.79 -2.65
N SER A 81 1.64 -0.08 -1.90
CA SER A 81 3.04 0.13 -2.28
C SER A 81 3.91 -1.07 -1.89
N LYS A 82 3.83 -1.50 -0.63
CA LYS A 82 4.66 -2.56 -0.08
C LYS A 82 3.86 -3.36 0.95
N ALA A 83 3.99 -4.67 0.92
CA ALA A 83 3.61 -5.55 2.03
C ALA A 83 4.77 -6.51 2.27
N ASP A 84 5.14 -6.71 3.52
CA ASP A 84 6.31 -7.51 3.88
C ASP A 84 6.07 -8.24 5.21
N THR A 85 6.85 -9.28 5.45
CA THR A 85 6.90 -9.99 6.73
C THR A 85 8.35 -10.08 7.19
N ALA A 86 8.61 -9.86 8.47
CA ALA A 86 9.98 -9.90 8.99
C ALA A 86 10.50 -11.34 9.14
N GLY A 87 9.60 -12.30 9.39
CA GLY A 87 9.92 -13.74 9.46
C GLY A 87 10.94 -14.07 10.55
N LEU A 88 10.84 -13.41 11.71
CA LEU A 88 11.76 -13.55 12.84
C LEU A 88 11.21 -14.41 13.97
N ILE A 89 9.89 -14.45 14.07
CA ILE A 89 9.16 -15.30 15.01
C ILE A 89 8.08 -16.05 14.26
N SER A 90 7.80 -17.27 14.72
CA SER A 90 6.63 -18.02 14.28
C SER A 90 5.44 -17.57 15.10
N VAL A 91 4.40 -17.09 14.43
CA VAL A 91 3.08 -16.87 15.04
C VAL A 91 2.18 -17.96 14.48
N PRO A 92 1.94 -19.04 15.25
CA PRO A 92 1.08 -20.12 14.79
C PRO A 92 -0.24 -19.55 14.30
N SER A 93 -0.82 -20.19 13.29
CA SER A 93 -2.20 -19.93 12.91
C SER A 93 -2.49 -18.55 12.29
N LEU A 94 -1.53 -17.63 12.25
CA LEU A 94 -1.67 -16.30 11.65
C LEU A 94 -1.86 -16.39 10.13
N LYS A 95 -2.95 -15.82 9.62
CA LYS A 95 -3.24 -15.74 8.19
C LYS A 95 -2.87 -14.37 7.65
N VAL A 96 -1.62 -14.19 7.20
CA VAL A 96 -1.10 -12.91 6.70
C VAL A 96 -2.02 -12.27 5.65
N GLY A 97 -2.54 -13.06 4.70
CA GLY A 97 -3.43 -12.55 3.66
C GLY A 97 -4.75 -11.99 4.19
N LEU A 98 -5.29 -12.60 5.27
CA LEU A 98 -6.50 -12.12 5.92
C LEU A 98 -6.24 -10.79 6.64
N VAL A 99 -5.13 -10.68 7.37
CA VAL A 99 -4.72 -9.43 8.03
C VAL A 99 -4.55 -8.31 7.01
N VAL A 100 -3.84 -8.57 5.91
CA VAL A 100 -3.62 -7.58 4.84
C VAL A 100 -4.95 -7.16 4.21
N LYS A 101 -5.83 -8.12 3.87
CA LYS A 101 -7.18 -7.83 3.36
C LYS A 101 -7.95 -6.92 4.32
N SER A 102 -7.99 -7.26 5.60
CA SER A 102 -8.69 -6.48 6.63
C SER A 102 -8.13 -5.08 6.80
N CYS A 103 -6.80 -4.89 6.74
CA CYS A 103 -6.19 -3.56 6.73
C CYS A 103 -6.61 -2.73 5.51
N LEU A 104 -6.60 -3.32 4.31
CA LEU A 104 -7.03 -2.62 3.08
C LEU A 104 -8.51 -2.26 3.14
N LYS A 105 -9.35 -3.18 3.64
CA LYS A 105 -10.78 -2.96 3.86
C LYS A 105 -11.01 -1.79 4.81
N PHE A 106 -10.35 -1.79 5.97
CA PHE A 106 -10.41 -0.67 6.92
C PHE A 106 -10.07 0.67 6.27
N ILE A 107 -8.95 0.75 5.53
CA ILE A 107 -8.51 2.01 4.87
C ILE A 107 -9.53 2.49 3.84
N LEU A 108 -10.13 1.58 3.06
CA LEU A 108 -11.16 1.93 2.08
C LEU A 108 -12.41 2.48 2.75
N GLN A 109 -12.79 1.97 3.93
CA GLN A 109 -14.00 2.35 4.66
C GLN A 109 -13.84 3.61 5.54
N LEU A 110 -12.63 4.20 5.61
CA LEU A 110 -12.39 5.43 6.35
C LEU A 110 -13.24 6.59 5.82
N ASP A 111 -13.89 7.29 6.74
CA ASP A 111 -14.70 8.48 6.47
C ASP A 111 -13.92 9.52 5.65
N LEU A 112 -14.45 9.86 4.47
CA LEU A 112 -13.83 10.83 3.58
C LEU A 112 -14.05 12.27 4.05
N GLY A 113 -15.24 12.62 4.54
CA GLY A 113 -15.55 13.98 5.00
C GLY A 113 -14.63 14.42 6.15
N GLN A 114 -14.49 13.59 7.19
CA GLN A 114 -13.59 13.84 8.32
C GLN A 114 -12.13 13.89 7.86
N CYS A 115 -11.72 12.95 7.01
CA CYS A 115 -10.35 12.92 6.48
C CYS A 115 -10.01 14.18 5.65
N LEU A 116 -10.99 14.72 4.93
CA LEU A 116 -10.84 15.89 4.08
C LEU A 116 -11.12 17.21 4.80
N GLY A 117 -11.55 17.19 6.07
CA GLY A 117 -11.82 18.42 6.84
C GLY A 117 -10.55 19.20 7.23
N LYS A 118 -9.39 18.54 7.31
CA LYS A 118 -8.10 19.16 7.67
C LYS A 118 -6.97 18.73 6.72
N VAL A 119 -6.94 19.31 5.53
CA VAL A 119 -5.92 19.03 4.50
C VAL A 119 -4.86 20.13 4.47
N LEU A 120 -3.59 19.74 4.41
CA LEU A 120 -2.49 20.69 4.18
C LEU A 120 -2.51 21.18 2.73
N PRO A 121 -2.47 22.49 2.48
CA PRO A 121 -2.31 23.02 1.13
C PRO A 121 -0.95 22.61 0.57
N ARG A 122 -0.85 22.62 -0.76
CA ARG A 122 0.38 22.25 -1.47
C ARG A 122 1.52 23.22 -1.14
N TYR A 123 1.20 24.51 -1.17
CA TYR A 123 2.05 25.62 -0.79
C TYR A 123 1.36 26.34 0.38
N PRO A 124 1.73 26.05 1.64
CA PRO A 124 1.16 26.75 2.78
C PRO A 124 1.56 28.22 2.72
N THR A 125 0.57 29.10 2.62
CA THR A 125 0.73 30.52 2.96
C THR A 125 0.73 30.64 4.47
N PHE A 126 1.73 31.31 5.02
CA PHE A 126 1.74 31.70 6.43
C PHE A 126 1.33 33.17 6.45
N GLU A 127 0.12 33.48 6.92
CA GLU A 127 -0.39 34.87 6.95
C GLU A 127 0.37 35.78 7.93
N SER A 128 1.25 35.23 8.78
CA SER A 128 1.86 35.98 9.89
C SER A 128 3.35 35.76 10.09
N VAL A 129 4.03 35.07 9.18
CA VAL A 129 5.49 34.95 9.24
C VAL A 129 6.00 35.57 7.96
N GLU A 130 6.45 36.84 8.05
CA GLU A 130 7.41 37.37 7.08
C GLU A 130 8.41 36.27 6.83
N LYS A 131 8.54 35.85 5.58
CA LYS A 131 9.36 34.69 5.19
C LYS A 131 10.69 34.74 5.94
N VAL A 132 10.79 33.89 6.95
CA VAL A 132 12.04 33.66 7.65
C VAL A 132 12.85 32.75 6.74
N ASP A 133 13.50 33.37 5.75
CA ASP A 133 14.24 32.67 4.72
C ASP A 133 15.62 32.19 5.23
N THR A 134 16.10 32.77 6.35
CA THR A 134 17.39 32.42 6.94
C THR A 134 17.32 32.07 8.43
N VAL A 135 18.36 31.37 8.91
CA VAL A 135 18.55 31.10 10.35
C VAL A 135 18.71 32.40 11.14
N ALA A 136 19.33 33.42 10.57
CA ALA A 136 19.51 34.71 11.21
C ALA A 136 18.17 35.42 11.43
N ASP A 137 17.28 35.39 10.44
CA ASP A 137 15.94 35.95 10.57
C ASP A 137 15.11 35.16 11.59
N SER A 138 15.31 33.84 11.67
CA SER A 138 14.66 32.98 12.68
C SER A 138 15.05 33.39 14.09
N LEU A 139 16.36 33.64 14.30
CA LEU A 139 16.89 34.04 15.61
C LEU A 139 16.46 35.46 16.00
N LYS A 140 16.41 36.40 15.05
CA LYS A 140 15.89 37.75 15.28
C LYS A 140 14.42 37.72 15.69
N PHE A 141 13.60 37.01 14.92
CA PHE A 141 12.19 36.82 15.20
C PHE A 141 11.97 36.18 16.58
N LEU A 142 12.75 35.15 16.94
CA LEU A 142 12.72 34.56 18.29
C LEU A 142 13.13 35.54 19.40
N ALA A 143 14.13 36.40 19.15
CA ALA A 143 14.54 37.43 20.09
C ALA A 143 13.45 38.51 20.26
N ASP A 144 12.73 38.84 19.19
CA ASP A 144 11.62 39.79 19.21
C ASP A 144 10.41 39.23 19.97
N ILE A 145 10.10 37.93 19.79
CA ILE A 145 9.11 37.21 20.61
C ILE A 145 9.51 37.20 22.09
N SER A 146 10.77 36.85 22.40
CA SER A 146 11.26 36.82 23.79
C SER A 146 11.25 38.18 24.46
N ALA A 147 11.39 39.26 23.68
CA ALA A 147 11.33 40.64 24.16
C ALA A 147 9.88 41.18 24.24
N GLY A 148 8.88 40.37 23.90
CA GLY A 148 7.46 40.78 23.86
C GLY A 148 7.14 41.78 22.73
N ARG A 149 8.04 41.95 21.77
CA ARG A 149 7.86 42.84 20.61
C ARG A 149 7.00 42.19 19.52
N GLU A 150 7.02 40.87 19.46
CA GLU A 150 6.17 40.09 18.57
C GLU A 150 5.51 38.92 19.30
N SER A 151 4.49 38.33 18.68
CA SER A 151 3.80 37.14 19.20
C SER A 151 3.87 36.01 18.18
N PHE A 152 4.28 34.82 18.63
CA PHE A 152 4.32 33.64 17.76
C PHE A 152 2.94 32.98 17.69
N ASN A 153 2.27 33.11 16.56
CA ASN A 153 1.05 32.35 16.28
C ASN A 153 1.09 31.79 14.86
N PRO A 154 1.89 30.73 14.61
CA PRO A 154 1.94 30.09 13.30
C PRO A 154 0.64 29.30 13.09
N LYS A 155 -0.40 29.98 12.60
CA LYS A 155 -1.60 29.28 12.13
C LYS A 155 -1.23 28.55 10.86
N THR A 156 -1.08 27.23 10.96
CA THR A 156 -1.03 26.41 9.76
C THR A 156 -2.42 26.40 9.16
N HIS A 157 -2.58 27.05 8.01
CA HIS A 157 -3.85 27.04 7.30
C HIS A 157 -4.11 25.64 6.75
N TYR A 158 -5.16 25.02 7.26
CA TYR A 158 -5.73 23.81 6.68
C TYR A 158 -6.89 24.22 5.79
N VAL A 159 -7.09 23.45 4.73
CA VAL A 159 -8.24 23.57 3.83
C VAL A 159 -9.12 22.34 3.98
N GLY A 160 -10.43 22.57 3.96
CA GLY A 160 -11.44 21.52 3.93
C GLY A 160 -11.86 21.22 2.49
N PHE A 161 -12.18 19.97 2.20
CA PHE A 161 -12.80 19.57 0.93
C PHE A 161 -13.98 18.65 1.18
N GLU A 162 -14.97 18.69 0.29
CA GLU A 162 -16.11 17.79 0.33
C GLU A 162 -16.01 16.74 -0.79
N PRO A 163 -16.21 15.44 -0.49
CA PRO A 163 -16.30 14.43 -1.52
C PRO A 163 -17.58 14.62 -2.34
N LYS A 164 -17.50 14.28 -3.62
CA LYS A 164 -18.60 14.27 -4.58
C LYS A 164 -19.01 12.86 -4.92
N ASN A 165 -20.32 12.65 -5.06
CA ASN A 165 -20.89 11.38 -5.49
C ASN A 165 -21.09 11.35 -7.02
N PRO A 166 -20.89 10.19 -7.67
CA PRO A 166 -20.52 8.90 -7.08
C PRO A 166 -19.04 8.82 -6.68
N ILE A 167 -18.70 7.85 -5.84
CA ILE A 167 -17.32 7.57 -5.43
C ILE A 167 -16.80 6.36 -6.21
N ILE A 168 -15.82 6.61 -7.08
CA ILE A 168 -15.18 5.59 -7.91
C ILE A 168 -13.93 5.09 -7.20
N ALA A 169 -14.00 3.89 -6.62
CA ALA A 169 -12.88 3.28 -5.93
C ALA A 169 -11.99 2.51 -6.92
N GLN A 170 -10.69 2.71 -6.81
CA GLN A 170 -9.67 2.02 -7.58
C GLN A 170 -8.64 1.41 -6.66
N ILE A 171 -8.26 0.16 -6.93
CA ILE A 171 -7.14 -0.50 -6.25
C ILE A 171 -6.10 -0.81 -7.32
N CYS A 172 -4.88 -0.32 -7.11
CA CYS A 172 -3.76 -0.52 -8.01
C CYS A 172 -2.58 -1.09 -7.26
N MET A 173 -1.89 -2.05 -7.86
CA MET A 173 -0.64 -2.55 -7.31
C MET A 173 0.27 -3.18 -8.34
N PHE A 174 1.51 -3.35 -7.92
CA PHE A 174 2.57 -4.04 -8.62
C PHE A 174 3.05 -5.21 -7.78
N THR A 175 3.04 -6.41 -8.35
CA THR A 175 3.45 -7.63 -7.67
C THR A 175 4.81 -8.03 -8.20
N ARG A 176 5.86 -7.70 -7.45
CA ARG A 176 7.21 -8.17 -7.69
C ARG A 176 7.66 -8.90 -6.43
N PRO A 177 8.31 -10.07 -6.51
CA PRO A 177 8.93 -10.67 -5.35
C PRO A 177 10.32 -10.05 -5.15
N GLU A 178 10.64 -9.76 -3.90
CA GLU A 178 11.99 -9.38 -3.45
C GLU A 178 12.25 -10.01 -2.08
N PRO A 179 13.51 -10.25 -1.69
CA PRO A 179 13.83 -10.78 -0.38
C PRO A 179 13.32 -9.91 0.78
N GLN A 180 13.14 -8.61 0.54
CA GLN A 180 12.68 -7.62 1.52
C GLN A 180 12.11 -6.36 0.85
N TYR A 181 11.19 -5.70 1.54
CA TYR A 181 10.63 -4.39 1.17
C TYR A 181 10.64 -3.40 2.33
N LEU A 182 10.16 -3.81 3.50
CA LEU A 182 10.01 -2.96 4.68
C LEU A 182 10.97 -3.35 5.80
N PHE A 183 11.43 -4.60 5.83
CA PHE A 183 12.28 -5.13 6.89
C PHE A 183 13.66 -5.47 6.32
N PRO A 184 14.65 -4.56 6.38
CA PRO A 184 15.99 -4.82 5.83
C PRO A 184 16.62 -6.09 6.41
N ASN A 185 17.35 -6.82 5.58
CA ASN A 185 18.00 -8.10 5.87
C ASN A 185 17.09 -9.26 6.29
N SER A 186 15.77 -9.07 6.39
CA SER A 186 14.83 -10.15 6.74
C SER A 186 14.84 -11.33 5.76
N GLY A 187 15.29 -11.12 4.52
CA GLY A 187 15.49 -12.19 3.54
C GLY A 187 16.54 -13.24 3.95
N LYS A 188 17.40 -12.92 4.94
CA LYS A 188 18.39 -13.85 5.51
C LYS A 188 17.76 -14.82 6.54
N ASN A 189 16.55 -14.53 7.02
CA ASN A 189 15.90 -15.34 8.04
C ASN A 189 15.32 -16.62 7.45
N HIS A 190 15.70 -17.76 7.99
CA HIS A 190 15.19 -19.06 7.56
C HIS A 190 13.69 -19.26 7.83
N LEU A 191 13.12 -18.52 8.80
CA LEU A 191 11.69 -18.55 9.09
C LEU A 191 10.88 -17.66 8.16
N LYS A 192 11.52 -16.77 7.37
CA LYS A 192 10.83 -15.96 6.38
C LYS A 192 10.52 -16.78 5.13
N HIS A 193 9.23 -17.05 4.92
CA HIS A 193 8.77 -17.68 3.69
C HIS A 193 8.64 -16.65 2.56
N GLN A 194 9.56 -16.70 1.59
CA GLN A 194 9.54 -15.84 0.41
C GLN A 194 8.72 -16.47 -0.71
N LEU A 195 7.69 -15.76 -1.18
CA LEU A 195 6.86 -16.23 -2.28
C LEU A 195 7.58 -16.05 -3.62
N SER A 196 7.44 -17.04 -4.51
CA SER A 196 7.78 -16.87 -5.92
C SER A 196 6.88 -15.80 -6.57
N GLY A 197 7.30 -15.26 -7.72
CA GLY A 197 6.49 -14.26 -8.44
C GLY A 197 5.08 -14.76 -8.79
N GLU A 198 4.96 -16.02 -9.21
CA GLU A 198 3.65 -16.64 -9.48
C GLU A 198 2.81 -16.78 -8.21
N SER A 199 3.39 -17.30 -7.12
CA SER A 199 2.67 -17.48 -5.86
C SER A 199 2.24 -16.13 -5.27
N LEU A 200 3.09 -15.11 -5.38
CA LEU A 200 2.79 -13.74 -4.93
C LEU A 200 1.65 -13.11 -5.74
N LEU A 201 1.67 -13.28 -7.07
CA LEU A 201 0.60 -12.80 -7.94
C LEU A 201 -0.73 -13.46 -7.59
N ARG A 202 -0.77 -14.80 -7.46
CA ARG A 202 -1.99 -15.53 -7.05
C ARG A 202 -2.47 -15.11 -5.67
N TRP A 203 -1.55 -14.90 -4.73
CA TRP A 203 -1.86 -14.48 -3.37
C TRP A 203 -2.57 -13.11 -3.35
N TRP A 204 -2.07 -12.15 -4.12
CA TRP A 204 -2.69 -10.83 -4.23
C TRP A 204 -4.01 -10.84 -4.99
N ILE A 205 -4.11 -11.57 -6.11
CA ILE A 205 -5.37 -11.71 -6.86
C ILE A 205 -6.49 -12.20 -5.93
N ARG A 206 -6.22 -13.23 -5.11
CA ARG A 206 -7.20 -13.73 -4.14
C ARG A 206 -7.60 -12.68 -3.12
N ILE A 207 -6.63 -11.96 -2.53
CA ILE A 207 -6.93 -10.90 -1.55
C ILE A 207 -7.82 -9.81 -2.14
N ILE A 208 -7.50 -9.36 -3.35
CA ILE A 208 -8.24 -8.30 -4.02
C ILE A 208 -9.63 -8.78 -4.46
N ASP A 209 -9.75 -9.99 -5.00
CA ASP A 209 -11.04 -10.59 -5.37
C ASP A 209 -12.00 -10.70 -4.17
N GLU A 210 -11.50 -11.23 -3.05
CA GLU A 210 -12.27 -11.32 -1.80
C GLU A 210 -12.63 -9.92 -1.25
N LEU A 211 -11.66 -9.00 -1.21
CA LEU A 211 -11.86 -7.63 -0.70
C LEU A 211 -12.96 -6.89 -1.44
N VAL A 212 -12.90 -6.94 -2.78
CA VAL A 212 -13.83 -6.21 -3.65
C VAL A 212 -15.22 -6.84 -3.59
N THR A 213 -15.30 -8.17 -3.48
CA THR A 213 -16.56 -8.90 -3.29
C THR A 213 -17.20 -8.54 -1.94
N GLU A 214 -16.43 -8.48 -0.86
CA GLU A 214 -16.94 -8.11 0.47
C GLU A 214 -17.38 -6.65 0.60
N LEU A 215 -16.80 -5.76 -0.22
CA LEU A 215 -17.15 -4.34 -0.26
C LEU A 215 -18.27 -4.01 -1.24
N ASP A 216 -18.79 -5.00 -1.95
CA ASP A 216 -19.91 -4.88 -2.89
C ASP A 216 -19.70 -3.75 -3.93
N PHE A 217 -18.52 -3.76 -4.56
CA PHE A 217 -18.24 -2.86 -5.69
C PHE A 217 -19.25 -3.14 -6.81
N HIS A 218 -19.98 -2.11 -7.20
CA HIS A 218 -21.05 -2.23 -8.18
C HIS A 218 -20.85 -1.29 -9.37
N GLY A 219 -21.84 -1.32 -10.26
CA GLY A 219 -21.72 -0.73 -11.59
C GLY A 219 -20.87 -1.60 -12.50
N ASN A 220 -20.25 -0.99 -13.51
CA ASN A 220 -19.39 -1.67 -14.46
C ASN A 220 -17.98 -1.90 -13.86
N THR A 221 -17.89 -2.68 -12.79
CA THR A 221 -16.64 -2.96 -12.06
C THR A 221 -15.67 -3.71 -12.96
N LYS A 222 -14.49 -3.13 -13.18
CA LYS A 222 -13.41 -3.70 -13.98
C LYS A 222 -12.43 -4.43 -13.08
N PHE A 223 -12.19 -5.71 -13.34
CA PHE A 223 -11.13 -6.49 -12.71
C PHE A 223 -10.07 -6.82 -13.75
N LYS A 224 -8.85 -6.33 -13.54
CA LYS A 224 -7.79 -6.38 -14.54
C LYS A 224 -6.50 -6.90 -13.95
N VAL A 225 -5.87 -7.80 -14.69
CA VAL A 225 -4.50 -8.25 -14.40
C VAL A 225 -3.70 -8.34 -15.68
N THR A 226 -2.45 -7.91 -15.64
CA THR A 226 -1.51 -8.12 -16.74
C THR A 226 -0.14 -8.48 -16.20
N ILE A 227 0.63 -9.25 -16.97
CA ILE A 227 2.00 -9.62 -16.68
C ILE A 227 2.82 -9.04 -17.86
N PRO A 228 3.55 -7.93 -17.67
CA PRO A 228 4.29 -7.29 -18.75
C PRO A 228 5.22 -8.29 -19.46
N GLY A 229 5.08 -8.39 -20.79
CA GLY A 229 5.88 -9.30 -21.63
C GLY A 229 5.36 -10.75 -21.71
N ALA A 230 4.28 -11.10 -21.01
CA ALA A 230 3.66 -12.41 -21.12
C ALA A 230 2.51 -12.44 -22.14
N GLU A 231 2.37 -13.59 -22.81
CA GLU A 231 1.25 -13.85 -23.71
C GLU A 231 -0.09 -13.92 -22.96
N LYS A 232 -1.16 -13.43 -23.59
CA LYS A 232 -2.51 -13.39 -23.00
C LYS A 232 -2.96 -14.76 -22.49
N SER A 233 -2.70 -15.83 -23.25
CA SER A 233 -3.06 -17.21 -22.90
C SER A 233 -2.39 -17.71 -21.62
N SER A 234 -1.19 -17.23 -21.31
CA SER A 234 -0.48 -17.55 -20.06
C SER A 234 -1.08 -16.80 -18.86
N ILE A 235 -1.53 -15.56 -19.07
CA ILE A 235 -2.15 -14.74 -18.02
C ILE A 235 -3.54 -15.28 -17.64
N LEU A 236 -4.28 -15.85 -18.58
CA LEU A 236 -5.60 -16.45 -18.33
C LEU A 236 -5.58 -17.49 -17.19
N LYS A 237 -4.45 -18.17 -16.97
CA LYS A 237 -4.27 -19.19 -15.91
C LYS A 237 -4.24 -18.61 -14.49
N TYR A 238 -4.15 -17.30 -14.35
CA TYR A 238 -4.13 -16.59 -13.07
C TYR A 238 -5.50 -16.01 -12.70
N LEU A 239 -6.44 -15.95 -13.64
CA LEU A 239 -7.76 -15.37 -13.41
C LEU A 239 -8.56 -16.27 -12.47
N PRO A 240 -9.13 -15.74 -11.38
CA PRO A 240 -9.85 -16.54 -10.39
C PRO A 240 -11.28 -16.89 -10.86
N ASN A 241 -11.87 -16.08 -11.72
CA ASN A 241 -13.24 -16.23 -12.23
C ASN A 241 -13.44 -15.39 -13.51
N GLU A 242 -14.62 -15.48 -14.12
CA GLU A 242 -14.96 -14.83 -15.40
C GLU A 242 -15.05 -13.29 -15.32
N LYS A 243 -15.11 -12.70 -14.12
CA LYS A 243 -15.14 -11.23 -13.96
C LYS A 243 -13.78 -10.59 -14.25
N TRP A 244 -12.70 -11.37 -14.12
CA TRP A 244 -11.35 -10.88 -14.34
C TRP A 244 -10.97 -10.96 -15.81
N GLU A 245 -10.32 -9.90 -16.30
CA GLU A 245 -9.86 -9.81 -17.67
C GLU A 245 -8.37 -9.47 -17.72
N VAL A 246 -7.72 -9.88 -18.81
CA VAL A 246 -6.33 -9.50 -19.07
C VAL A 246 -6.27 -8.03 -19.50
N GLY A 247 -5.41 -7.25 -18.84
CA GLY A 247 -5.17 -5.84 -19.16
C GLY A 247 -4.90 -4.99 -17.92
N ASP A 248 -5.19 -3.70 -18.02
CA ASP A 248 -5.08 -2.72 -16.94
C ASP A 248 -6.34 -1.84 -16.84
N ILE A 249 -6.44 -1.06 -15.77
CA ILE A 249 -7.57 -0.12 -15.55
C ILE A 249 -7.25 1.31 -16.01
N PHE A 250 -6.07 1.57 -16.58
CA PHE A 250 -5.58 2.92 -16.86
C PHE A 250 -6.07 3.43 -18.21
N SER A 251 -6.41 2.55 -19.15
CA SER A 251 -6.83 2.94 -20.49
C SER A 251 -7.98 2.12 -21.04
N SER A 252 -8.67 2.75 -21.99
CA SER A 252 -9.71 2.12 -22.78
C SER A 252 -9.19 1.71 -24.17
N GLN A 253 -8.09 2.33 -24.64
CA GLN A 253 -7.52 2.09 -25.95
C GLN A 253 -5.99 1.95 -25.88
N GLU A 254 -5.46 0.97 -26.62
CA GLU A 254 -4.02 0.71 -26.70
C GLU A 254 -3.21 1.86 -27.33
N SER A 255 -3.87 2.67 -28.17
CA SER A 255 -3.31 3.86 -28.82
C SER A 255 -3.25 5.08 -27.90
N ASP A 256 -3.87 5.03 -26.72
CA ASP A 256 -3.78 6.12 -25.76
C ASP A 256 -2.31 6.40 -25.39
N ILE A 257 -1.97 7.67 -25.22
CA ILE A 257 -0.61 8.08 -24.86
C ILE A 257 -0.39 7.80 -23.37
N ALA A 258 0.66 7.03 -23.06
CA ALA A 258 0.91 6.48 -21.73
C ALA A 258 1.02 7.55 -20.62
N VAL A 259 1.67 8.68 -20.89
CA VAL A 259 1.86 9.75 -19.88
C VAL A 259 0.55 10.35 -19.38
N TYR A 260 -0.51 10.30 -20.17
CA TYR A 260 -1.82 10.86 -19.84
C TYR A 260 -2.80 9.84 -19.23
N LYS A 261 -2.35 8.62 -18.98
CA LYS A 261 -3.19 7.52 -18.48
C LYS A 261 -2.58 6.78 -17.30
N ILE A 262 -1.27 6.54 -17.35
CA ILE A 262 -0.57 5.74 -16.34
C ILE A 262 -0.27 6.60 -15.11
N PRO A 263 -0.65 6.15 -13.90
CA PRO A 263 -0.44 6.93 -12.68
C PRO A 263 1.04 6.91 -12.24
N LEU A 264 1.55 8.09 -11.90
CA LEU A 264 2.83 8.32 -11.23
C LEU A 264 2.69 8.06 -9.73
N LEU A 265 3.10 6.86 -9.33
CA LEU A 265 3.01 6.36 -7.96
C LEU A 265 4.41 6.26 -7.32
N PRO A 266 4.54 6.42 -5.99
CA PRO A 266 5.83 6.42 -5.31
C PRO A 266 6.49 5.04 -5.35
N ASP A 267 7.80 5.01 -5.58
CA ASP A 267 8.61 3.78 -5.69
C ASP A 267 8.07 2.75 -6.70
N ASP A 268 7.28 3.19 -7.69
CA ASP A 268 6.62 2.30 -8.65
C ASP A 268 7.41 2.17 -9.96
N PRO A 269 7.56 0.95 -10.53
CA PRO A 269 8.25 0.74 -11.79
C PRO A 269 7.66 1.53 -12.98
N LYS A 270 6.34 1.70 -13.03
CA LYS A 270 5.67 2.43 -14.11
C LYS A 270 6.03 3.91 -14.03
N GLY A 271 6.02 4.47 -12.82
CA GLY A 271 6.40 5.86 -12.58
C GLY A 271 7.84 6.16 -13.00
N ARG A 272 8.79 5.30 -12.59
CA ARG A 272 10.19 5.43 -13.00
C ARG A 272 10.37 5.34 -14.51
N PHE A 273 9.66 4.42 -15.18
CA PHE A 273 9.75 4.33 -16.63
C PHE A 273 9.13 5.54 -17.35
N LEU A 274 8.03 6.11 -16.83
CA LEU A 274 7.50 7.38 -17.34
C LEU A 274 8.51 8.52 -17.23
N GLU A 275 9.24 8.63 -16.12
CA GLU A 275 10.31 9.62 -15.96
C GLU A 275 11.42 9.44 -17.02
N HIS A 276 11.83 8.20 -17.31
CA HIS A 276 12.76 7.92 -18.41
C HIS A 276 12.23 8.40 -19.77
N LEU A 277 10.95 8.15 -20.07
CA LEU A 277 10.33 8.62 -21.32
C LEU A 277 10.30 10.16 -21.42
N VAL A 278 10.17 10.87 -20.29
CA VAL A 278 10.24 12.33 -20.25
C VAL A 278 11.65 12.80 -20.57
N VAL A 279 12.67 12.21 -19.95
CA VAL A 279 14.09 12.54 -20.20
C VAL A 279 14.48 12.27 -21.65
N GLU A 280 13.97 11.19 -22.24
CA GLU A 280 14.21 10.82 -23.65
C GLU A 280 13.36 11.64 -24.65
N GLY A 281 12.48 12.53 -24.19
CA GLY A 281 11.59 13.32 -25.06
C GLY A 281 10.47 12.52 -25.74
N ARG A 282 10.19 11.29 -25.27
CA ARG A 282 9.21 10.36 -25.86
C ARG A 282 7.89 10.25 -25.09
N ALA A 283 7.76 10.96 -23.98
CA ALA A 283 6.57 10.88 -23.11
C ALA A 283 5.25 11.18 -23.83
N LYS A 284 5.27 12.11 -24.80
CA LYS A 284 4.06 12.51 -25.56
C LYS A 284 3.77 11.65 -26.80
N SER A 285 4.64 10.71 -27.15
CA SER A 285 4.50 9.87 -28.36
C SER A 285 4.43 8.38 -28.06
N THR A 286 4.71 7.97 -26.83
CA THR A 286 4.68 6.56 -26.44
C THR A 286 3.25 6.14 -26.09
N SER A 287 2.68 5.25 -26.90
CA SER A 287 1.37 4.64 -26.61
C SER A 287 1.45 3.67 -25.43
N ILE A 288 0.31 3.29 -24.86
CA ILE A 288 0.25 2.32 -23.76
C ILE A 288 0.73 0.94 -24.18
N GLN A 289 0.37 0.49 -25.37
CA GLN A 289 0.88 -0.77 -25.91
C GLN A 289 2.41 -0.78 -25.94
N ARG A 290 3.00 0.30 -26.47
CA ARG A 290 4.46 0.46 -26.53
C ARG A 290 5.07 0.62 -25.15
N PHE A 291 4.39 1.30 -24.24
CA PHE A 291 4.82 1.45 -22.85
C PHE A 291 4.95 0.08 -22.16
N TRP A 292 3.92 -0.76 -22.22
CA TRP A 292 3.98 -2.09 -21.58
C TRP A 292 5.03 -3.00 -22.21
N LEU A 293 5.18 -2.95 -23.54
CA LEU A 293 6.23 -3.67 -24.25
C LEU A 293 7.63 -3.23 -23.79
N GLU A 294 7.92 -1.93 -23.81
CA GLU A 294 9.22 -1.40 -23.40
C GLU A 294 9.48 -1.60 -21.90
N LEU A 295 8.47 -1.48 -21.05
CA LEU A 295 8.58 -1.74 -19.61
C LEU A 295 9.01 -3.19 -19.36
N SER A 296 8.40 -4.15 -20.06
CA SER A 296 8.74 -5.58 -19.92
C SER A 296 10.20 -5.90 -20.28
N ALA A 297 10.84 -5.08 -21.11
CA ALA A 297 12.24 -5.24 -21.47
C ALA A 297 13.23 -4.65 -20.46
N ARG A 298 12.76 -3.94 -19.42
CA ARG A 298 13.62 -3.34 -18.39
C ARG A 298 14.12 -4.40 -17.40
N GLN A 299 15.24 -4.12 -16.73
CA GLN A 299 15.91 -5.07 -15.83
C GLN A 299 15.00 -5.62 -14.73
N GLU A 300 14.05 -4.82 -14.25
CA GLU A 300 13.08 -5.19 -13.22
C GLU A 300 12.10 -6.30 -13.64
N PHE A 301 12.07 -6.62 -14.94
CA PHE A 301 11.16 -7.57 -15.58
C PHE A 301 11.91 -8.69 -16.31
N ARG A 302 13.21 -8.50 -16.59
CA ARG A 302 14.02 -9.40 -17.41
C ARG A 302 14.46 -10.70 -16.72
N LEU A 303 14.33 -10.81 -15.40
CA LEU A 303 15.00 -11.86 -14.62
C LEU A 303 14.26 -13.22 -14.57
N GLY A 304 13.32 -13.49 -15.49
CA GLY A 304 12.53 -14.73 -15.47
C GLY A 304 11.60 -14.86 -14.26
N ILE A 305 11.38 -13.75 -13.56
CA ILE A 305 10.49 -13.65 -12.41
C ILE A 305 9.14 -13.11 -12.91
N THR A 306 8.05 -13.80 -12.55
CA THR A 306 6.70 -13.30 -12.84
C THR A 306 6.43 -12.03 -12.06
N VAL A 307 6.07 -10.96 -12.78
CA VAL A 307 5.71 -9.67 -12.20
C VAL A 307 4.36 -9.25 -12.76
N GLY A 308 3.38 -9.02 -11.89
CA GLY A 308 2.02 -8.70 -12.30
C GLY A 308 1.58 -7.29 -11.92
N VAL A 309 0.71 -6.71 -12.73
CA VAL A 309 -0.03 -5.48 -12.45
C VAL A 309 -1.47 -5.88 -12.18
N ILE A 310 -1.99 -5.51 -11.01
CA ILE A 310 -3.39 -5.74 -10.65
C ILE A 310 -4.08 -4.39 -10.56
N GLY A 311 -5.26 -4.29 -11.17
CA GLY A 311 -6.10 -3.12 -11.14
C GLY A 311 -7.56 -3.51 -10.97
N VAL A 312 -8.25 -2.89 -10.02
CA VAL A 312 -9.72 -2.96 -9.92
C VAL A 312 -10.29 -1.54 -9.90
N SER A 313 -11.40 -1.31 -10.59
CA SER A 313 -12.11 -0.03 -10.60
C SER A 313 -13.61 -0.28 -10.57
N GLY A 314 -14.34 0.33 -9.65
CA GLY A 314 -15.80 0.22 -9.57
C GLY A 314 -16.40 1.32 -8.70
N GLU A 315 -17.73 1.40 -8.67
CA GLU A 315 -18.43 2.32 -7.78
C GLU A 315 -18.49 1.73 -6.38
N LEU A 316 -18.18 2.54 -5.38
CA LEU A 316 -18.27 2.16 -3.97
C LEU A 316 -19.43 2.93 -3.35
N GLY A 317 -20.43 2.21 -2.85
CA GLY A 317 -21.62 2.82 -2.25
C GLY A 317 -21.27 3.62 -0.99
N VAL A 318 -21.96 4.75 -0.79
CA VAL A 318 -21.83 5.59 0.42
C VAL A 318 -21.95 4.76 1.72
N PRO A 319 -22.84 3.75 1.86
CA PRO A 319 -22.92 2.93 3.07
C PRO A 319 -21.68 2.07 3.36
N ALA A 320 -20.82 1.83 2.37
CA ALA A 320 -19.55 1.12 2.55
C ALA A 320 -18.45 2.04 3.12
N LEU A 321 -18.60 3.35 2.95
CA LEU A 321 -17.74 4.40 3.47
C LEU A 321 -18.28 4.90 4.82
N GLU A 322 -17.45 5.58 5.63
CA GLU A 322 -17.86 6.23 6.89
C GLU A 322 -18.27 5.28 8.03
N LYS A 323 -18.10 3.96 7.87
CA LYS A 323 -18.25 2.99 8.98
C LYS A 323 -17.18 3.15 10.06
N VAL A 324 -16.04 3.74 9.69
CA VAL A 324 -14.86 3.90 10.53
C VAL A 324 -14.60 5.38 10.78
N LYS A 325 -14.64 5.78 12.06
CA LYS A 325 -14.34 7.14 12.49
C LYS A 325 -12.87 7.48 12.30
N TYR A 326 -12.59 8.64 11.70
CA TYR A 326 -11.23 9.12 11.45
C TYR A 326 -10.59 9.80 12.67
N GLU A 327 -11.40 10.27 13.62
CA GLU A 327 -10.93 10.98 14.82
C GLU A 327 -9.96 10.17 15.70
N GLU A 328 -10.02 8.83 15.63
CA GLU A 328 -9.15 7.91 16.36
C GLU A 328 -7.79 7.70 15.68
N MET A 329 -7.55 8.30 14.51
CA MET A 329 -6.32 8.12 13.72
C MET A 329 -5.12 8.88 14.29
N VAL A 330 -3.99 8.19 14.39
CA VAL A 330 -2.69 8.82 14.69
C VAL A 330 -2.13 9.46 13.42
N VAL A 331 -2.28 10.79 13.30
CA VAL A 331 -1.87 11.56 12.12
C VAL A 331 -0.62 12.39 12.41
N PHE A 332 0.41 12.23 11.57
CA PHE A 332 1.67 12.96 11.69
C PHE A 332 2.01 13.79 10.46
N ARG A 333 2.61 14.97 10.69
CA ARG A 333 3.28 15.73 9.64
C ARG A 333 4.42 14.91 9.02
N LYS A 334 4.73 15.17 7.75
CA LYS A 334 5.71 14.42 6.95
C LYS A 334 7.02 14.11 7.69
N LYS A 335 7.65 15.08 8.35
CA LYS A 335 8.93 14.86 9.07
C LYS A 335 8.79 13.85 10.22
N LYS A 336 7.75 14.00 11.04
CA LYS A 336 7.47 13.09 12.18
C LYS A 336 7.06 11.70 11.69
N PHE A 337 6.22 11.63 10.65
CA PHE A 337 5.82 10.39 9.99
C PHE A 337 7.03 9.61 9.44
N LEU A 338 7.91 10.27 8.68
CA LEU A 338 9.11 9.65 8.12
C LEU A 338 10.09 9.21 9.21
N LYS A 339 10.26 10.00 10.27
CA LYS A 339 11.09 9.64 11.41
C LYS A 339 10.58 8.36 12.08
N LEU A 340 9.27 8.23 12.31
CA LEU A 340 8.69 7.02 12.89
C LEU A 340 8.86 5.82 11.96
N LYS A 341 8.55 5.98 10.68
CA LYS A 341 8.72 4.93 9.68
C LYS A 341 10.17 4.39 9.66
N LEU A 342 11.15 5.28 9.81
CA LEU A 342 12.57 4.93 9.82
C LEU A 342 12.96 4.03 11.01
N PHE A 343 12.29 4.13 12.17
CA PHE A 343 12.54 3.19 13.27
C PHE A 343 12.20 1.75 12.90
N VAL A 344 11.31 1.53 11.92
CA VAL A 344 11.04 0.19 11.40
C VAL A 344 11.92 -0.08 10.19
N THR A 345 11.88 0.78 9.17
CA THR A 345 12.54 0.48 7.90
C THR A 345 14.06 0.66 7.91
N GLY A 346 14.64 1.18 9.00
CA GLY A 346 16.06 1.42 9.17
C GLY A 346 16.78 0.40 10.06
N GLU A 347 16.07 -0.56 10.62
CA GLU A 347 16.67 -1.63 11.44
C GLU A 347 17.25 -2.78 10.62
N ASP A 348 18.07 -3.59 11.28
CA ASP A 348 18.53 -4.88 10.78
C ASP A 348 17.61 -5.99 11.31
N TYR A 349 16.93 -6.68 10.39
CA TYR A 349 16.07 -7.83 10.71
C TYR A 349 16.76 -9.16 10.40
N SER A 350 18.09 -9.23 10.44
CA SER A 350 18.83 -10.49 10.30
C SER A 350 18.77 -11.38 11.53
N SER A 351 18.46 -10.81 12.70
CA SER A 351 18.30 -11.51 13.97
C SER A 351 17.27 -10.81 14.86
N VAL A 352 16.74 -11.52 15.87
CA VAL A 352 15.76 -10.94 16.83
C VAL A 352 16.42 -9.97 17.80
N GLU A 353 17.70 -10.20 18.13
CA GLU A 353 18.46 -9.46 19.15
C GLU A 353 18.73 -8.01 18.74
N GLU A 354 18.76 -7.74 17.43
CA GLU A 354 19.03 -6.42 16.85
C GLU A 354 17.78 -5.52 16.77
N ILE A 355 16.59 -6.05 17.12
CA ILE A 355 15.31 -5.35 16.94
C ILE A 355 14.92 -4.58 18.19
N ASN A 356 14.83 -3.26 18.07
CA ASN A 356 14.42 -2.37 19.15
C ASN A 356 13.24 -1.45 18.78
N SER A 357 12.76 -1.52 17.53
CA SER A 357 11.79 -0.59 16.94
C SER A 357 10.56 -0.40 17.79
N PHE A 358 10.03 -1.46 18.39
CA PHE A 358 8.89 -1.37 19.30
C PHE A 358 9.17 -0.45 20.50
N ASN A 359 10.28 -0.67 21.21
CA ASN A 359 10.61 0.11 22.41
C ASN A 359 11.07 1.52 22.02
N ASP A 360 11.85 1.66 20.95
CA ASP A 360 12.35 2.95 20.48
C ASP A 360 11.22 3.86 20.00
N ILE A 361 10.23 3.31 19.30
CA ILE A 361 9.04 4.06 18.89
C ILE A 361 8.26 4.52 20.12
N LYS A 362 8.05 3.65 21.12
CA LYS A 362 7.38 4.04 22.37
C LYS A 362 8.12 5.15 23.11
N ASN A 363 9.44 5.04 23.20
CA ASN A 363 10.28 6.02 23.89
C ASN A 363 10.23 7.41 23.21
N VAL A 364 10.17 7.45 21.87
CA VAL A 364 10.26 8.71 21.11
C VAL A 364 8.89 9.31 20.78
N PHE A 365 7.88 8.48 20.57
CA PHE A 365 6.55 8.89 20.09
C PHE A 365 5.43 8.67 21.10
N GLY A 366 5.70 8.01 22.23
CA GLY A 366 4.71 7.68 23.24
C GLY A 366 4.01 6.35 22.98
N ASP A 367 3.30 5.85 24.00
CA ASP A 367 2.56 4.58 23.93
C ASP A 367 1.30 4.69 23.05
N GLU A 368 0.77 5.89 22.85
CA GLU A 368 -0.48 6.15 22.12
C GLU A 368 -0.44 5.79 20.64
N VAL A 369 0.76 5.61 20.07
CA VAL A 369 0.91 5.18 18.67
C VAL A 369 0.67 3.68 18.48
N PHE A 370 0.62 2.91 19.58
CA PHE A 370 0.34 1.50 19.59
C PHE A 370 -1.04 1.21 20.16
N SER A 371 -1.69 0.19 19.61
CA SER A 371 -2.92 -0.38 20.18
C SER A 371 -2.72 -1.87 20.43
N SER A 372 -2.76 -2.28 21.70
CA SER A 372 -2.68 -3.70 22.09
C SER A 372 -4.02 -4.40 21.88
N ILE A 373 -3.99 -5.60 21.29
CA ILE A 373 -5.18 -6.42 21.04
C ILE A 373 -4.92 -7.90 21.26
N VAL A 374 -5.98 -8.64 21.56
CA VAL A 374 -5.97 -10.10 21.66
C VAL A 374 -6.91 -10.66 20.61
N GLY A 375 -6.39 -11.51 19.72
CA GLY A 375 -7.19 -12.09 18.63
C GLY A 375 -8.32 -12.98 19.13
N ARG A 376 -9.33 -13.15 18.27
CA ARG A 376 -10.56 -13.94 18.54
C ARG A 376 -10.84 -15.01 17.48
N MET A 377 -10.03 -15.06 16.42
CA MET A 377 -10.25 -16.01 15.33
C MET A 377 -9.92 -17.42 15.81
N GLU A 378 -10.96 -18.23 15.99
CA GLU A 378 -10.82 -19.66 16.13
C GLU A 378 -10.42 -20.25 14.78
N ILE A 379 -9.45 -21.15 14.82
CA ILE A 379 -9.11 -21.94 13.64
C ILE A 379 -9.69 -23.32 13.88
N PRO A 380 -10.44 -23.87 12.92
CA PRO A 380 -10.90 -25.24 13.02
C PRO A 380 -9.69 -26.12 13.29
N SER A 381 -9.65 -26.78 14.46
CA SER A 381 -8.69 -27.82 14.73
C SER A 381 -8.77 -28.80 13.57
N GLN A 382 -7.64 -29.08 12.92
CA GLN A 382 -7.54 -30.25 12.07
C GLN A 382 -7.75 -31.45 13.01
N GLU A 383 -9.00 -31.90 13.15
CA GLU A 383 -9.25 -33.25 13.57
C GLU A 383 -8.48 -34.14 12.61
N SER A 384 -7.61 -34.96 13.19
CA SER A 384 -6.89 -36.02 12.53
C SER A 384 -7.87 -36.83 11.70
N THR A 385 -7.94 -36.53 10.41
CA THR A 385 -8.67 -37.35 9.45
C THR A 385 -7.90 -38.65 9.36
N ILE A 386 -8.40 -39.64 10.09
CA ILE A 386 -8.00 -41.04 9.97
C ILE A 386 -7.97 -41.38 8.49
N SER A 387 -6.79 -41.82 8.06
CA SER A 387 -6.42 -42.23 6.72
C SER A 387 -7.52 -43.04 6.02
N LYS A 388 -8.05 -42.51 4.91
CA LYS A 388 -8.57 -43.34 3.82
C LYS A 388 -7.48 -43.42 2.74
N PRO A 389 -7.13 -44.59 2.22
CA PRO A 389 -6.10 -44.71 1.20
C PRO A 389 -6.61 -44.12 -0.11
N SER A 390 -6.04 -42.99 -0.51
CA SER A 390 -6.25 -42.39 -1.82
C SER A 390 -5.44 -43.17 -2.86
N ILE A 391 -6.12 -44.07 -3.59
CA ILE A 391 -5.59 -44.63 -4.84
C ILE A 391 -5.80 -43.56 -5.91
N ARG A 392 -4.75 -42.80 -6.23
CA ARG A 392 -4.46 -42.21 -7.55
C ARG A 392 -3.14 -41.45 -7.46
N ALA A 393 -2.08 -42.06 -7.99
CA ALA A 393 -0.81 -41.37 -8.20
C ALA A 393 -1.00 -40.20 -9.19
N PRO A 394 -0.38 -39.04 -8.97
CA PRO A 394 -0.32 -37.99 -9.98
C PRO A 394 0.51 -38.48 -11.19
N PRO A 395 0.19 -38.03 -12.41
CA PRO A 395 1.00 -38.39 -13.58
C PRO A 395 2.42 -37.87 -13.40
N LEU A 396 3.40 -38.73 -13.66
CA LEU A 396 4.82 -38.40 -13.74
C LEU A 396 5.02 -37.33 -14.83
N VAL A 397 5.18 -36.08 -14.41
CA VAL A 397 5.70 -35.01 -15.26
C VAL A 397 7.22 -35.10 -15.20
N ASN A 398 7.87 -35.31 -16.35
CA ASN A 398 9.32 -35.32 -16.47
C ASN A 398 9.89 -33.94 -16.13
N ASP A 399 10.31 -33.76 -14.88
CA ASP A 399 11.06 -32.58 -14.45
C ASP A 399 12.55 -32.78 -14.75
N LEU A 400 13.02 -32.09 -15.80
CA LEU A 400 14.41 -32.12 -16.29
C LEU A 400 15.41 -31.46 -15.32
N THR A 401 14.97 -30.90 -14.19
CA THR A 401 15.87 -30.33 -13.17
C THR A 401 16.51 -31.37 -12.26
N SER A 402 16.02 -32.63 -12.27
CA SER A 402 16.48 -33.70 -11.38
C SER A 402 17.74 -34.46 -11.86
N MET A 403 18.29 -34.16 -13.04
CA MET A 403 19.42 -34.91 -13.63
C MET A 403 20.81 -34.29 -13.46
N ILE A 404 21.00 -33.29 -12.59
CA ILE A 404 22.35 -32.78 -12.28
C ILE A 404 22.90 -33.47 -11.03
N ARG A 405 23.50 -34.66 -11.20
CA ARG A 405 24.40 -35.23 -10.19
C ARG A 405 25.77 -34.59 -10.33
N ARG A 406 26.12 -33.66 -9.45
CA ARG A 406 27.53 -33.25 -9.25
C ARG A 406 28.30 -34.45 -8.71
N ARG A 407 29.29 -34.95 -9.47
CA ARG A 407 30.30 -35.90 -8.96
C ARG A 407 31.20 -35.17 -7.95
N LYS A 408 31.49 -35.85 -6.84
CA LYS A 408 32.44 -35.40 -5.80
C LYS A 408 33.84 -35.22 -6.38
#